data_AF-A0A075GI53-F1
#
_entry.id   AF-A0A075GI53-F1
#
_cell.length_a   1.000
_cell.length_b   1.000
_cell.length_c   1.000
_cell.angle_alpha   90.00
_cell.angle_beta   90.00
_cell.angle_gamma   90.00
#
_symmetry.space_group_name_H-M   'P 1'
#
loop_
_entity.id
_entity.type
_entity.pdbx_description
1 polymer ?
#
loop_
_entity_poly.entity_id
_entity_poly.type
_entity_poly.pdbx_seq_one_letter_code
_entity_poly.pdbx_strand_id
1 'polypeptide(L)' 'MNLGTGDRIIRLIGGLGFVMIDYFSNAQWEMILLFVGLWGVLTSTFGYCPFYRLTGISTCPSPIKEVTKVVSEINE' A
#
# COMPACT_ATOMS: atom_id res chain seq x y z
N MET A 1 -1.05 12.14 6.42
CA MET A 1 -0.90 10.76 5.89
C MET A 1 -2.07 10.51 4.97
N ASN A 2 -1.87 10.03 3.75
CA ASN A 2 -2.98 9.75 2.82
C ASN A 2 -3.30 8.26 2.68
N LEU A 3 -2.43 7.37 3.18
CA LEU A 3 -2.66 5.94 3.14
C LEU A 3 -3.20 5.45 4.48
N GLY A 4 -4.29 4.70 4.41
CA GLY A 4 -4.78 3.90 5.53
C GLY A 4 -3.83 2.74 5.86
N THR A 5 -3.93 2.21 7.07
CA THR A 5 -3.09 1.12 7.56
C THR A 5 -3.17 -0.14 6.68
N GLY A 6 -4.35 -0.47 6.14
CA GLY A 6 -4.52 -1.62 5.24
C GLY A 6 -3.73 -1.49 3.93
N ASP A 7 -3.80 -0.31 3.29
CA ASP A 7 -3.09 0.01 2.05
C ASP A 7 -1.56 -0.02 2.26
N ARG A 8 -1.09 0.44 3.43
CA ARG A 8 0.31 0.33 3.86
C ARG A 8 0.76 -1.13 3.96
N ILE A 9 -0.02 -1.99 4.61
CA ILE A 9 0.33 -3.40 4.82
C ILE A 9 0.41 -4.14 3.49
N ILE A 10 -0.57 -3.96 2.60
CA ILE A 10 -0.59 -4.60 1.28
C ILE A 10 0.66 -4.21 0.47
N ARG A 11 1.03 -2.93 0.46
CA ARG A 11 2.22 -2.44 -0.26
C ARG A 11 3.53 -2.91 0.37
N LEU A 12 3.59 -2.99 1.70
CA LEU A 12 4.75 -3.52 2.42
C LEU A 12 4.97 -4.99 2.07
N ILE A 13 3.93 -5.81 2.17
CA ILE A 13 3.99 -7.26 1.88
C ILE A 13 4.31 -7.50 0.40
N GLY A 14 3.62 -6.80 -0.51
CA GLY A 14 3.88 -6.92 -1.94
C GLY A 14 5.30 -6.47 -2.31
N GLY A 15 5.75 -5.32 -1.78
CA GLY A 15 7.09 -4.79 -2.02
C GLY A 15 8.20 -5.71 -1.50
N LEU A 16 8.06 -6.23 -0.28
CA LEU A 16 8.97 -7.22 0.29
C LEU A 16 8.96 -8.53 -0.52
N GLY A 17 7.79 -8.97 -0.98
CA GLY A 17 7.67 -10.15 -1.84
C GLY A 17 8.47 -10.00 -3.14
N PHE A 18 8.35 -8.84 -3.81
CA PHE A 18 9.13 -8.56 -5.01
C PHE A 18 10.64 -8.50 -4.74
N VAL A 19 11.08 -7.87 -3.64
CA VAL A 19 12.50 -7.84 -3.25
C VAL A 19 13.03 -9.25 -2.94
N MET A 20 12.24 -10.10 -2.28
CA MET A 20 12.66 -11.49 -2.04
C MET A 20 12.75 -12.29 -3.34
N ILE A 21 11.76 -12.17 -4.22
CA ILE A 21 11.78 -12.85 -5.53
C ILE A 21 13.00 -12.41 -6.33
N ASP A 22 13.29 -11.11 -6.35
CA ASP A 22 14.47 -10.53 -6.98
C ASP A 22 15.77 -11.13 -6.42
N TYR A 23 15.90 -11.19 -5.10
CA TYR A 23 17.09 -11.77 -4.46
C TYR A 23 17.34 -13.25 -4.83
N PHE A 24 16.28 -14.04 -5.02
CA PHE A 24 16.41 -15.44 -5.42
C PHE A 24 16.47 -15.64 -6.94
N SER A 25 16.06 -14.65 -7.74
CA SER A 25 15.97 -14.76 -9.19
C SER A 25 17.11 -14.00 -9.85
N ASN A 26 18.00 -14.72 -10.55
CA ASN A 26 18.96 -14.10 -11.48
C ASN A 26 18.25 -13.71 -12.78
N ALA A 27 17.18 -12.92 -12.67
CA ALA A 27 16.39 -12.48 -13.80
C ALA A 27 17.03 -11.24 -14.45
N GLN A 28 16.96 -11.17 -15.78
CA GLN A 28 17.39 -9.99 -16.54
C GLN A 28 16.59 -8.71 -16.20
N TRP A 29 15.50 -8.87 -15.43
CA TRP A 29 14.60 -7.82 -14.97
C TRP A 29 14.88 -7.37 -13.53
N GLU A 30 16.02 -7.78 -12.95
CA GLU A 30 16.42 -7.49 -11.55
C GLU A 30 16.18 -6.01 -11.19
N MET A 31 16.72 -5.12 -12.02
CA MET A 31 16.64 -3.68 -11.78
C MET A 31 15.19 -3.15 -11.72
N ILE A 32 14.26 -3.75 -12.47
CA ILE A 32 12.84 -3.36 -12.46
C ILE A 32 12.13 -3.93 -11.24
N LEU A 33 12.37 -5.19 -10.90
CA LEU A 33 11.78 -5.85 -9.73
C LEU A 33 12.23 -5.18 -8.44
N LEU A 34 13.53 -4.88 -8.33
CA LEU A 34 14.10 -4.15 -7.21
C LEU A 34 13.53 -2.74 -7.11
N PHE A 35 13.36 -2.02 -8.23
CA PHE A 35 12.77 -0.68 -8.20
C PHE A 35 11.31 -0.69 -7.75
N VAL A 36 10.49 -1.61 -8.27
CA VAL A 36 9.07 -1.75 -7.89
C VAL A 36 8.94 -2.19 -6.42
N GLY A 37 9.76 -3.15 -5.99
CA GLY A 37 9.79 -3.63 -4.61
C GLY A 37 10.21 -2.54 -3.63
N LEU A 38 11.33 -1.87 -3.90
CA LEU A 38 11.85 -0.77 -3.08
C LEU A 38 10.87 0.40 -3.01
N TRP A 39 10.26 0.77 -4.14
CA TRP A 39 9.21 1.80 -4.18
C TRP A 39 7.99 1.42 -3.34
N GLY A 40 7.55 0.17 -3.40
CA GLY A 40 6.46 -0.36 -2.57
C GLY A 40 6.77 -0.23 -1.07
N VAL A 41 7.96 -0.66 -0.66
CA VAL A 41 8.42 -0.59 0.73
C VAL A 41 8.55 0.86 1.19
N LEU A 42 9.24 1.73 0.44
CA LEU A 42 9.40 3.15 0.79
C LEU A 42 8.04 3.85 0.93
N THR A 43 7.15 3.69 -0.06
CA THR A 43 5.83 4.32 0.00
C THR A 43 4.99 3.84 1.19
N SER A 44 5.14 2.57 1.58
CA SER A 44 4.50 2.03 2.79
C SER A 44 5.10 2.63 4.07
N THR A 45 6.43 2.72 4.21
CA THR A 45 7.11 3.26 5.41
C THR A 45 6.87 4.74 5.63
N PHE A 46 6.81 5.54 4.56
CA PHE A 46 6.49 6.97 4.67
C PHE A 46 4.99 7.24 4.71
N GLY A 47 4.14 6.27 4.34
CA GLY A 47 2.67 6.45 4.35
C GLY A 47 2.23 7.54 3.37
N TYR A 48 3.03 7.72 2.33
CA TYR A 48 2.88 8.72 1.30
C TYR A 48 3.12 8.04 -0.05
N CYS A 49 2.07 7.90 -0.84
CA CYS A 49 2.15 7.42 -2.20
C CYS A 49 1.92 8.62 -3.12
N PRO A 50 2.92 9.05 -3.91
CA PRO A 50 2.82 10.27 -4.72
C PRO A 50 1.69 10.19 -5.75
N PHE A 51 1.34 8.99 -6.22
CA PHE A 51 0.22 8.76 -7.14
C PHE A 51 -1.14 9.14 -6.54
N TYR A 52 -1.39 8.72 -5.30
CA TYR A 52 -2.62 9.04 -4.57
C TYR A 52 -2.71 10.53 -4.24
N ARG A 53 -1.57 11.20 -4.09
CA ARG A 53 -1.51 12.66 -3.91
C ARG A 53 -1.80 13.41 -5.19
N LEU A 54 -1.32 12.94 -6.33
CA LEU A 54 -1.65 13.51 -7.64
C LEU A 54 -3.14 13.38 -7.97
N THR A 55 -3.77 12.27 -7.58
CA THR A 55 -5.21 12.04 -7.78
C THR A 55 -6.09 12.60 -6.66
N GLY A 56 -5.50 13.16 -5.59
CA GLY A 56 -6.25 13.69 -4.43
C GLY A 56 -6.95 12.63 -3.58
N ILE A 57 -6.67 11.34 -3.79
CA ILE A 57 -7.31 10.23 -3.09
C ILE A 57 -6.61 10.00 -1.74
N SER A 58 -7.42 9.80 -0.71
CA SER A 58 -6.95 9.37 0.61
C SER A 58 -7.68 8.09 1.02
N THR A 59 -6.92 7.05 1.36
CA THR A 59 -7.44 5.78 1.89
C THR A 59 -7.37 5.70 3.41
N CYS A 60 -7.06 6.82 4.07
CA CYS A 60 -7.17 6.90 5.52
C CYS A 60 -8.62 6.60 5.97
N PRO A 61 -8.78 5.90 7.11
CA PRO A 61 -10.11 5.68 7.67
C PRO A 61 -10.76 7.04 7.94
N SER A 62 -11.88 7.30 7.28
CA SER A 62 -12.68 8.49 7.55
C SER A 62 -13.64 8.17 8.70
N PRO A 63 -13.92 9.12 9.60
CA PRO A 63 -14.89 8.91 10.68
C PRO A 63 -16.27 8.50 10.14
N ILE A 64 -16.62 8.93 8.92
CA ILE A 64 -17.87 8.51 8.26
C ILE A 64 -17.84 7.02 7.88
N LYS A 65 -16.70 6.49 7.42
CA LYS A 65 -16.57 5.07 7.05
C LYS A 65 -16.72 4.16 8.27
N GLU A 66 -16.30 4.62 9.45
CA GLU A 66 -16.50 3.94 10.73
C GLU A 66 -18.00 3.90 11.08
N VAL A 67 -18.68 5.05 11.03
CA VAL A 67 -20.11 5.17 11.35
C VAL A 67 -20.96 4.33 10.38
N THR A 68 -20.64 4.32 9.08
CA THR A 68 -21.38 3.48 8.11
C THR A 68 -21.25 2.00 8.43
N LYS A 69 -20.07 1.53 8.86
CA LYS A 69 -19.87 0.11 9.23
C LYS A 69 -20.71 -0.26 10.46
N VAL A 70 -20.74 0.61 11.47
CA VAL A 70 -21.60 0.43 12.65
C VAL A 70 -23.06 0.42 12.21
N VAL A 71 -23.52 1.40 11.42
CA VAL A 71 -24.90 1.49 10.92
C VAL A 71 -25.34 0.27 10.11
N SER A 72 -24.43 -0.39 9.38
CA SER A 72 -24.74 -1.65 8.69
C SER A 72 -24.88 -2.84 9.65
N GLU A 73 -24.11 -2.91 10.74
CA GLU A 73 -24.22 -3.99 11.74
C GLU A 73 -25.48 -3.89 12.61
N ILE A 74 -26.03 -2.68 12.81
CA ILE A 74 -27.31 -2.49 13.55
C ILE A 74 -28.57 -2.63 12.67
N ASN A 75 -28.43 -2.70 11.35
CA ASN A 75 -29.55 -2.85 10.41
C ASN A 75 -29.69 -4.29 9.85
N GLU A 76 -28.85 -5.21 10.30
CA GLU A 76 -28.98 -6.66 10.06
C GLU A 76 -29.60 -7.35 11.28
#